data_AF-A0A928EPK0-F1
#
_entry.id   AF-A0A928EPK0-F1
#
_cell.length_a   1.000
_cell.length_b   1.000
_cell.length_c   1.000
_cell.angle_alpha   90.00
_cell.angle_beta   90.00
_cell.angle_gamma   90.00
#
_symmetry.space_group_name_H-M   'P 1'
#
loop_
_entity.id
_entity.type
_entity.pdbx_description
1 polymer ?
#
loop_
_entity_poly.entity_id
_entity_poly.type
_entity_poly.pdbx_seq_one_letter_code
_entity_poly.pdbx_strand_id
1 'polypeptide(L)'
;MEKTYGSWQGKKVLFIGDSLTARRVYPEVVKEILGIETYYHCKGGIGLVAMVDGDKGLGGEYDNYTDASGVLRPLCESDVADKDLVVLFGGYNSRHTAIGRAGDRYAQSGGDKTIAGMMQYCIDRIYEELRKANNLTCKLLIVTVDCSGKYPWVDVDGFGEIGGKGSGKSLENMANVQIEVARRNAIPVCDLFHTSGINPHTWNVFSFESNETPSPYSPYRLDEKGYPVSDKRIRYVKGESYYQWRDGKVVLEEYTGITQYKHPAPYPYNADQVHKSPAGYRRIGEVIAGSIISAYGN
;
A
#
# COMPACT_ATOMS: atom_id res chain seq x y z
N MET A 1 21.48 29.74 -16.88
CA MET A 1 21.66 28.28 -16.70
C MET A 1 20.67 27.61 -17.61
N GLU A 2 21.13 27.05 -18.72
CA GLU A 2 20.33 26.17 -19.57
C GLU A 2 19.87 24.98 -18.73
N LYS A 3 18.55 24.75 -18.67
CA LYS A 3 18.02 23.51 -18.09
C LYS A 3 18.42 22.38 -19.03
N THR A 4 19.47 21.64 -18.70
CA THR A 4 19.64 20.28 -19.22
C THR A 4 18.51 19.45 -18.64
N TYR A 5 17.43 19.32 -19.41
CA TYR A 5 16.33 18.44 -19.08
C TYR A 5 16.87 17.00 -19.07
N GLY A 6 16.61 16.26 -17.98
CA GLY A 6 16.97 14.84 -17.90
C GLY A 6 16.24 14.02 -18.96
N SER A 7 16.76 12.85 -19.29
CA SER A 7 16.22 11.89 -20.28
C SER A 7 14.80 11.41 -19.99
N TRP A 8 14.26 11.76 -18.81
CA TRP A 8 12.89 11.50 -18.38
C TRP A 8 11.89 12.61 -18.71
N GLN A 9 12.33 13.78 -19.15
CA GLN A 9 11.42 14.88 -19.49
C GLN A 9 10.45 14.46 -20.61
N GLY A 10 9.15 14.58 -20.35
CA GLY A 10 8.08 14.22 -21.29
C GLY A 10 7.83 12.71 -21.44
N LYS A 11 8.55 11.85 -20.69
CA LYS A 11 8.33 10.40 -20.70
C LYS A 11 7.02 10.04 -20.02
N LYS A 12 6.29 9.06 -20.55
CA LYS A 12 4.98 8.64 -20.05
C LYS A 12 5.11 7.50 -19.06
N VAL A 13 4.68 7.74 -17.82
CA VAL A 13 4.83 6.77 -16.72
C VAL A 13 3.46 6.36 -16.19
N LEU A 14 3.18 5.06 -16.20
CA LEU A 14 1.99 4.46 -15.61
C LEU A 14 2.26 4.01 -14.17
N PHE A 15 1.50 4.53 -13.22
CA PHE A 15 1.54 4.14 -11.82
C PHE A 15 0.39 3.18 -11.50
N ILE A 16 0.74 1.93 -11.19
CA ILE A 16 -0.17 0.88 -10.75
C ILE A 16 -0.11 0.79 -9.22
N GLY A 17 -1.25 0.78 -8.53
CA GLY A 17 -1.23 0.56 -7.08
C GLY A 17 -2.57 0.70 -6.34
N ASP A 18 -2.49 0.82 -5.02
CA ASP A 18 -3.65 0.89 -4.13
C ASP A 18 -4.00 2.32 -3.70
N SER A 19 -4.49 2.51 -2.46
CA SER A 19 -4.85 3.82 -1.90
C SER A 19 -3.67 4.79 -1.81
N LEU A 20 -2.44 4.30 -1.68
CA LEU A 20 -1.26 5.18 -1.65
C LEU A 20 -1.03 5.83 -3.02
N THR A 21 -1.22 5.08 -4.11
CA THR A 21 -1.14 5.58 -5.48
C THR A 21 -2.37 6.40 -5.85
N ALA A 22 -3.57 5.99 -5.44
CA ALA A 22 -4.82 6.69 -5.71
C ALA A 22 -4.90 8.10 -5.11
N ARG A 23 -4.11 8.39 -4.07
CA ARG A 23 -3.93 9.76 -3.53
C ARG A 23 -3.15 10.68 -4.45
N ARG A 24 -2.40 10.15 -5.42
CA ARG A 24 -1.63 10.88 -6.46
C ARG A 24 -0.57 11.84 -5.94
N VAL A 25 -0.28 11.88 -4.64
CA VAL A 25 0.72 12.80 -4.08
C VAL A 25 2.14 12.40 -4.49
N TYR A 26 2.56 11.13 -4.26
CA TYR A 26 3.92 10.72 -4.61
C TYR A 26 4.19 10.71 -6.14
N PRO A 27 3.25 10.29 -7.02
CA PRO A 27 3.48 10.36 -8.46
C PRO A 27 3.68 11.80 -8.95
N GLU A 28 2.95 12.78 -8.40
CA GLU A 28 3.15 14.18 -8.76
C GLU A 28 4.50 14.74 -8.27
N VAL A 29 5.06 14.21 -7.18
CA VAL A 29 6.45 14.53 -6.78
C VAL A 29 7.46 13.91 -7.74
N VAL A 30 7.24 12.68 -8.21
CA VAL A 30 8.09 12.08 -9.26
C VAL A 30 8.05 12.93 -10.54
N LYS A 31 6.87 13.42 -10.92
CA LYS A 31 6.68 14.36 -12.03
C LYS A 31 7.38 15.69 -11.83
N GLU A 32 7.30 16.28 -10.63
CA GLU A 32 8.01 17.51 -10.27
C GLU A 32 9.53 17.35 -10.49
N ILE A 33 10.09 16.20 -10.09
CA ILE A 33 11.54 15.94 -10.14
C ILE A 33 12.01 15.57 -11.56
N LEU A 34 11.28 14.71 -12.26
CA LEU A 34 11.72 14.10 -13.52
C LEU A 34 11.12 14.74 -14.78
N GLY A 35 10.08 15.57 -14.64
CA GLY A 35 9.38 16.17 -15.77
C GLY A 35 8.57 15.18 -16.62
N ILE A 36 8.16 14.05 -16.05
CA ILE A 36 7.36 13.00 -16.72
C ILE A 36 5.88 13.37 -16.91
N GLU A 37 5.18 12.64 -17.76
CA GLU A 37 3.72 12.61 -17.82
C GLU A 37 3.17 11.45 -16.98
N THR A 38 2.23 11.73 -16.09
CA THR A 38 1.68 10.77 -15.12
C THR A 38 0.38 10.14 -15.62
N TYR A 39 0.32 8.80 -15.56
CA TYR A 39 -0.86 7.99 -15.84
C TYR A 39 -1.12 7.06 -14.65
N TYR A 40 -2.36 6.67 -14.43
CA TYR A 40 -2.77 5.93 -13.23
C TYR A 40 -3.58 4.70 -13.60
N HIS A 41 -3.35 3.62 -12.86
CA HIS A 41 -4.19 2.42 -12.83
C HIS A 41 -4.23 1.94 -11.38
N CYS A 42 -5.06 2.59 -10.57
CA CYS A 42 -5.02 2.41 -9.12
C CYS A 42 -6.38 2.54 -8.47
N LYS A 43 -6.57 1.93 -7.30
CA LYS A 43 -7.80 2.08 -6.51
C LYS A 43 -7.54 1.85 -5.02
N GLY A 44 -8.24 2.58 -4.17
CA GLY A 44 -8.18 2.37 -2.72
C GLY A 44 -8.66 0.97 -2.29
N GLY A 45 -7.91 0.32 -1.41
CA GLY A 45 -8.33 -0.93 -0.75
C GLY A 45 -8.13 -2.22 -1.55
N ILE A 46 -7.60 -2.17 -2.78
CA ILE A 46 -7.37 -3.37 -3.59
C ILE A 46 -6.09 -4.12 -3.19
N GLY A 47 -6.12 -5.45 -3.30
CA GLY A 47 -4.93 -6.30 -3.14
C GLY A 47 -4.19 -6.52 -4.47
N LEU A 48 -3.04 -7.20 -4.43
CA LEU A 48 -2.13 -7.37 -5.57
C LEU A 48 -2.82 -7.88 -6.85
N VAL A 49 -3.56 -8.98 -6.78
CA VAL A 49 -4.21 -9.58 -7.96
C VAL A 49 -5.19 -8.60 -8.63
N ALA A 50 -5.95 -7.85 -7.84
CA ALA A 50 -6.90 -6.88 -8.36
C ALA A 50 -6.24 -5.66 -9.04
N MET A 51 -4.93 -5.43 -8.81
CA MET A 51 -4.19 -4.37 -9.50
C MET A 51 -3.95 -4.66 -10.99
N VAL A 52 -4.16 -5.91 -11.44
CA VAL A 52 -3.99 -6.31 -12.85
C VAL A 52 -5.25 -6.98 -13.42
N ASP A 53 -6.02 -7.68 -12.59
CA ASP A 53 -7.29 -8.30 -12.99
C ASP A 53 -8.49 -7.36 -12.81
N GLY A 54 -8.29 -6.19 -12.20
CA GLY A 54 -9.37 -5.33 -11.75
C GLY A 54 -10.12 -5.90 -10.55
N ASP A 55 -11.08 -5.14 -10.03
CA ASP A 55 -11.82 -5.50 -8.82
C ASP A 55 -13.27 -5.90 -9.11
N LYS A 56 -13.46 -6.98 -9.88
CA LYS A 56 -14.76 -7.69 -10.11
C LYS A 56 -16.04 -6.84 -10.27
N GLY A 57 -15.97 -5.61 -10.76
CA GLY A 57 -17.12 -4.68 -10.81
C GLY A 57 -17.58 -4.26 -12.20
N LEU A 58 -17.81 -5.18 -13.13
CA LEU A 58 -18.36 -4.96 -14.50
C LEU A 58 -19.02 -3.57 -14.78
N GLY A 59 -18.37 -2.74 -15.61
CA GLY A 59 -18.98 -1.66 -16.41
C GLY A 59 -18.74 -0.20 -15.96
N GLY A 60 -18.32 0.65 -16.92
CA GLY A 60 -18.22 2.12 -16.80
C GLY A 60 -17.45 2.74 -17.98
N GLU A 61 -17.70 4.00 -18.34
CA GLU A 61 -16.78 4.76 -19.21
C GLU A 61 -15.61 5.30 -18.37
N TYR A 62 -14.39 5.10 -18.86
CA TYR A 62 -13.16 5.25 -18.07
C TYR A 62 -12.41 6.52 -18.43
N ASP A 63 -11.95 7.26 -17.42
CA ASP A 63 -11.01 8.37 -17.58
C ASP A 63 -9.95 8.40 -16.46
N ASN A 64 -8.86 9.13 -16.69
CA ASN A 64 -7.76 9.28 -15.73
C ASN A 64 -8.15 10.03 -14.44
N TYR A 65 -9.42 10.36 -14.21
CA TYR A 65 -9.87 11.21 -13.10
C TYR A 65 -10.65 10.45 -12.00
N THR A 66 -11.21 9.27 -12.30
CA THR A 66 -12.21 8.61 -11.42
C THR A 66 -11.70 7.41 -10.59
N ASP A 67 -10.42 7.09 -10.66
CA ASP A 67 -9.77 5.90 -10.08
C ASP A 67 -9.74 5.80 -8.54
N ALA A 68 -9.92 6.89 -7.79
CA ALA A 68 -9.83 6.82 -6.32
C ALA A 68 -11.05 6.18 -5.64
N SER A 69 -12.21 6.11 -6.33
CA SER A 69 -13.47 5.60 -5.77
C SER A 69 -14.33 4.76 -6.73
N GLY A 70 -13.92 4.62 -8.00
CA GLY A 70 -14.65 3.87 -9.03
C GLY A 70 -14.34 2.37 -9.06
N VAL A 71 -14.80 1.66 -10.10
CA VAL A 71 -14.40 0.26 -10.38
C VAL A 71 -13.05 0.28 -11.10
N LEU A 72 -12.10 -0.53 -10.64
CA LEU A 72 -10.87 -0.78 -11.39
C LEU A 72 -11.12 -1.90 -12.39
N ARG A 73 -11.04 -1.59 -13.68
CA ARG A 73 -11.08 -2.60 -14.75
C ARG A 73 -9.77 -3.37 -14.82
N PRO A 74 -9.74 -4.55 -15.47
CA PRO A 74 -8.48 -5.23 -15.76
C PRO A 74 -7.51 -4.32 -16.53
N LEU A 75 -6.21 -4.46 -16.25
CA LEU A 75 -5.14 -3.87 -17.04
C LEU A 75 -5.23 -4.41 -18.47
N CYS A 76 -5.16 -3.51 -19.45
CA CYS A 76 -5.26 -3.87 -20.86
C CYS A 76 -4.15 -3.25 -21.71
N GLU A 77 -4.06 -3.72 -22.95
CA GLU A 77 -3.13 -3.26 -23.97
C GLU A 77 -3.01 -1.73 -24.07
N SER A 78 -4.14 -1.01 -24.10
CA SER A 78 -4.12 0.45 -24.29
C SER A 78 -3.55 1.21 -23.10
N ASP A 79 -3.51 0.61 -21.91
CA ASP A 79 -2.92 1.25 -20.72
C ASP A 79 -1.41 1.39 -20.86
N VAL A 80 -0.78 0.46 -21.58
CA VAL A 80 0.67 0.31 -21.64
C VAL A 80 1.26 0.60 -23.01
N ALA A 81 0.44 0.78 -24.05
CA ALA A 81 0.88 0.86 -25.44
C ALA A 81 1.90 1.97 -25.75
N ASP A 82 1.80 3.12 -25.09
CA ASP A 82 2.66 4.29 -25.32
C ASP A 82 3.47 4.69 -24.08
N LYS A 83 3.60 3.79 -23.09
CA LYS A 83 4.31 4.06 -21.84
C LYS A 83 5.80 3.78 -21.95
N ASP A 84 6.61 4.64 -21.35
CA ASP A 84 8.06 4.45 -21.24
C ASP A 84 8.44 3.67 -19.98
N LEU A 85 7.62 3.76 -18.93
CA LEU A 85 7.82 3.08 -17.65
C LEU A 85 6.47 2.72 -17.00
N VAL A 86 6.41 1.53 -16.43
CA VAL A 86 5.38 1.12 -15.46
C VAL A 86 6.00 1.07 -14.07
N VAL A 87 5.33 1.65 -13.08
CA VAL A 87 5.70 1.58 -11.66
C VAL A 87 4.61 0.81 -10.94
N LEU A 88 4.94 -0.33 -10.33
CA LEU A 88 4.02 -1.12 -9.52
C LEU A 88 4.32 -0.90 -8.03
N PHE A 89 3.40 -0.26 -7.31
CA PHE A 89 3.50 -0.03 -5.87
C PHE A 89 2.26 -0.56 -5.15
N GLY A 90 2.40 -1.66 -4.40
CA GLY A 90 1.28 -2.32 -3.77
C GLY A 90 1.68 -3.46 -2.83
N GLY A 91 0.69 -4.09 -2.20
CA GLY A 91 0.88 -5.25 -1.32
C GLY A 91 0.18 -5.12 0.03
N TYR A 92 -0.05 -3.89 0.49
CA TYR A 92 -0.64 -3.61 1.80
C TYR A 92 -1.94 -4.39 2.03
N ASN A 93 -2.92 -4.32 1.14
CA ASN A 93 -4.21 -5.01 1.35
C ASN A 93 -4.14 -6.54 1.20
N SER A 94 -2.98 -7.08 0.83
CA SER A 94 -2.69 -8.52 0.80
C SER A 94 -1.94 -9.01 2.04
N ARG A 95 -1.69 -8.16 3.05
CA ARG A 95 -0.89 -8.44 4.26
C ARG A 95 -1.31 -9.63 5.13
N HIS A 96 -2.51 -10.16 4.95
CA HIS A 96 -2.97 -11.36 5.66
C HIS A 96 -2.61 -12.67 4.94
N THR A 97 -2.13 -12.58 3.70
CA THR A 97 -1.70 -13.70 2.86
C THR A 97 -0.36 -14.25 3.33
N ALA A 98 -0.09 -15.54 3.11
CA ALA A 98 1.21 -16.12 3.39
C ALA A 98 2.30 -15.47 2.52
N ILE A 99 3.51 -15.28 3.07
CA ILE A 99 4.61 -14.61 2.34
C ILE A 99 5.04 -15.41 1.11
N GLY A 100 5.25 -16.73 1.28
CA GLY A 100 5.74 -17.60 0.21
C GLY A 100 7.24 -17.41 -0.04
N ARG A 101 7.68 -17.75 -1.24
CA ARG A 101 9.08 -17.65 -1.69
C ARG A 101 9.16 -17.37 -3.18
N ALA A 102 10.26 -16.80 -3.66
CA ALA A 102 10.40 -16.59 -5.09
C ALA A 102 10.32 -17.91 -5.87
N GLY A 103 9.54 -17.91 -6.95
CA GLY A 103 9.24 -19.11 -7.75
C GLY A 103 7.85 -19.67 -7.52
N ASP A 104 7.18 -19.28 -6.44
CA ASP A 104 5.74 -19.51 -6.26
C ASP A 104 4.96 -18.94 -7.45
N ARG A 105 3.89 -19.63 -7.85
CA ARG A 105 3.04 -19.21 -8.98
C ARG A 105 1.58 -19.15 -8.54
N TYR A 106 1.00 -17.96 -8.61
CA TYR A 106 -0.43 -17.79 -8.41
C TYR A 106 -1.22 -18.18 -9.67
N ALA A 107 -2.32 -18.92 -9.49
CA ALA A 107 -3.39 -19.00 -10.48
C ALA A 107 -4.76 -18.93 -9.79
N GLN A 108 -5.79 -18.53 -10.55
CA GLN A 108 -7.14 -18.34 -9.98
C GLN A 108 -7.81 -19.67 -9.60
N SER A 109 -7.54 -20.75 -10.35
CA SER A 109 -8.12 -22.08 -10.17
C SER A 109 -7.18 -23.11 -9.50
N GLY A 110 -6.08 -22.65 -8.90
CA GLY A 110 -5.03 -23.48 -8.29
C GLY A 110 -3.73 -22.67 -8.12
N GLY A 111 -2.72 -23.20 -7.42
CA GLY A 111 -1.44 -22.51 -7.24
C GLY A 111 -1.23 -21.82 -5.89
N ASP A 112 -0.07 -21.18 -5.74
CA ASP A 112 0.42 -20.63 -4.48
C ASP A 112 -0.23 -19.28 -4.20
N LYS A 113 -1.20 -19.27 -3.27
CA LYS A 113 -1.81 -18.04 -2.74
C LYS A 113 -0.87 -17.37 -1.75
N THR A 114 0.29 -16.97 -2.25
CA THR A 114 1.34 -16.29 -1.49
C THR A 114 1.60 -14.90 -2.05
N ILE A 115 2.21 -14.01 -1.27
CA ILE A 115 2.66 -12.70 -1.76
C ILE A 115 3.61 -12.89 -2.94
N ALA A 116 4.56 -13.83 -2.84
CA ALA A 116 5.48 -14.14 -3.91
C ALA A 116 4.77 -14.53 -5.22
N GLY A 117 3.82 -15.45 -5.14
CA GLY A 117 3.03 -15.90 -6.29
C GLY A 117 2.18 -14.78 -6.89
N MET A 118 1.56 -13.95 -6.05
CA MET A 118 0.76 -12.81 -6.51
C MET A 118 1.62 -11.71 -7.16
N MET A 119 2.82 -11.44 -6.64
CA MET A 119 3.76 -10.50 -7.25
C MET A 119 4.23 -10.99 -8.62
N GLN A 120 4.60 -12.27 -8.72
CA GLN A 120 4.99 -12.86 -10.00
C GLN A 120 3.84 -12.78 -11.01
N TYR A 121 2.60 -13.03 -10.57
CA TYR A 121 1.43 -12.91 -11.41
C TYR A 121 1.20 -11.47 -11.93
N CYS A 122 1.40 -10.46 -11.08
CA CYS A 122 1.31 -9.06 -11.53
C CYS A 122 2.35 -8.75 -12.61
N ILE A 123 3.60 -9.21 -12.43
CA ILE A 123 4.66 -9.05 -13.42
C ILE A 123 4.28 -9.73 -14.74
N ASP A 124 3.83 -11.00 -14.68
CA ASP A 124 3.44 -11.78 -15.85
C ASP A 124 2.31 -11.07 -16.62
N ARG A 125 1.29 -10.57 -15.92
CA ARG A 125 0.16 -9.82 -16.51
C ARG A 125 0.58 -8.50 -17.15
N ILE A 126 1.48 -7.73 -16.52
CA ILE A 126 2.02 -6.49 -17.12
C ILE A 126 2.75 -6.81 -18.43
N TYR A 127 3.62 -7.83 -18.44
CA TYR A 127 4.33 -8.23 -19.66
C TYR A 127 3.41 -8.82 -20.73
N GLU A 128 2.33 -9.48 -20.36
CA GLU A 128 1.30 -9.91 -21.33
C GLU A 128 0.65 -8.72 -22.05
N GLU A 129 0.26 -7.66 -21.34
CA GLU A 129 -0.29 -6.47 -21.99
C GLU A 129 0.77 -5.71 -22.80
N LEU A 130 2.01 -5.63 -22.33
CA LEU A 130 3.12 -5.04 -23.10
C LEU A 130 3.41 -5.79 -24.41
N ARG A 131 3.29 -7.12 -24.42
CA ARG A 131 3.44 -7.93 -25.64
C ARG A 131 2.31 -7.66 -26.63
N LYS A 132 1.06 -7.62 -26.16
CA LYS A 132 -0.09 -7.30 -27.00
C LYS A 132 0.08 -5.92 -27.65
N ALA A 133 0.55 -4.95 -26.86
CA ALA A 133 0.73 -3.58 -27.31
C ALA A 133 2.01 -3.35 -28.13
N ASN A 134 2.82 -4.40 -28.36
CA ASN A 134 4.13 -4.31 -28.99
C ASN A 134 5.07 -3.26 -28.36
N ASN A 135 5.02 -3.12 -27.02
CA ASN A 135 5.80 -2.13 -26.26
C ASN A 135 6.76 -2.78 -25.26
N LEU A 136 7.52 -3.81 -25.68
CA LEU A 136 8.53 -4.45 -24.82
C LEU A 136 9.74 -3.57 -24.51
N THR A 137 9.81 -2.36 -25.08
CA THR A 137 10.77 -1.32 -24.70
C THR A 137 10.39 -0.56 -23.43
N CYS A 138 9.13 -0.67 -22.99
CA CYS A 138 8.69 -0.10 -21.72
C CYS A 138 9.47 -0.73 -20.55
N LYS A 139 9.95 0.13 -19.65
CA LYS A 139 10.62 -0.28 -18.41
C LYS A 139 9.59 -0.65 -17.34
N LEU A 140 10.02 -1.38 -16.31
CA LEU A 140 9.18 -1.76 -15.17
C LEU A 140 9.97 -1.56 -13.87
N LEU A 141 9.44 -0.80 -12.93
CA LEU A 141 9.99 -0.65 -11.57
C LEU A 141 9.03 -1.27 -10.56
N ILE A 142 9.53 -2.15 -9.71
CA ILE A 142 8.79 -2.64 -8.53
C ILE A 142 9.11 -1.75 -7.34
N VAL A 143 8.08 -1.34 -6.60
CA VAL A 143 8.22 -0.57 -5.35
C VAL A 143 7.73 -1.44 -4.20
N THR A 144 8.58 -1.67 -3.20
CA THR A 144 8.18 -2.44 -2.01
C THR A 144 7.18 -1.66 -1.16
N VAL A 145 6.42 -2.37 -0.33
CA VAL A 145 5.74 -1.73 0.80
C VAL A 145 6.75 -0.98 1.67
N ASP A 146 6.36 0.15 2.25
CA ASP A 146 7.18 0.95 3.15
C ASP A 146 7.03 0.50 4.61
N CYS A 147 7.94 0.98 5.46
CA CYS A 147 7.84 0.78 6.90
C CYS A 147 6.64 1.60 7.43
N SER A 148 5.53 0.90 7.66
CA SER A 148 4.29 1.47 8.20
C SER A 148 4.11 1.11 9.67
N GLY A 149 3.38 1.96 10.39
CA GLY A 149 3.02 1.71 11.78
C GLY A 149 1.71 0.93 11.91
N LYS A 150 1.09 1.05 13.08
CA LYS A 150 -0.22 0.47 13.36
C LYS A 150 -1.32 1.23 12.63
N TYR A 151 -2.44 0.58 12.36
CA TYR A 151 -3.62 1.24 11.82
C TYR A 151 -4.91 0.59 12.32
N PRO A 152 -6.09 1.18 12.09
CA PRO A 152 -7.33 0.74 12.75
C PRO A 152 -7.74 -0.73 12.50
N TRP A 153 -7.16 -1.39 11.50
CA TRP A 153 -7.41 -2.80 11.21
C TRP A 153 -6.24 -3.75 11.56
N VAL A 154 -5.05 -3.22 11.88
CA VAL A 154 -3.87 -4.02 12.29
C VAL A 154 -3.14 -3.35 13.45
N ASP A 155 -3.05 -4.08 14.56
CA ASP A 155 -2.45 -3.60 15.82
C ASP A 155 -0.98 -3.99 16.00
N VAL A 156 -0.27 -4.18 14.88
CA VAL A 156 1.18 -4.39 14.82
C VAL A 156 1.77 -3.42 13.80
N ASP A 157 3.03 -3.01 14.02
CA ASP A 157 3.77 -2.22 13.04
C ASP A 157 4.32 -3.10 11.91
N GLY A 158 5.08 -2.53 10.99
CA GLY A 158 5.63 -3.23 9.83
C GLY A 158 6.60 -4.36 10.15
N PHE A 159 7.17 -4.40 11.36
CA PHE A 159 8.06 -5.47 11.82
C PHE A 159 7.29 -6.60 12.51
N GLY A 160 6.19 -6.24 13.18
CA GLY A 160 5.33 -7.21 13.85
C GLY A 160 4.61 -8.17 12.89
N GLU A 161 4.31 -9.35 13.40
CA GLU A 161 3.66 -10.41 12.64
C GLU A 161 2.13 -10.38 12.75
N ILE A 162 1.47 -10.29 11.61
CA ILE A 162 0.01 -10.28 11.47
C ILE A 162 -0.53 -11.70 11.63
N GLY A 163 -1.41 -11.89 12.61
CA GLY A 163 -1.93 -13.22 12.97
C GLY A 163 -1.16 -13.90 14.10
N GLY A 164 -0.19 -13.20 14.71
CA GLY A 164 0.54 -13.65 15.89
C GLY A 164 1.93 -14.19 15.57
N LYS A 165 2.71 -14.39 16.64
CA LYS A 165 4.10 -14.86 16.58
C LYS A 165 4.20 -16.23 15.92
N GLY A 166 5.10 -16.36 14.94
CA GLY A 166 5.32 -17.57 14.15
C GLY A 166 4.47 -17.64 12.86
N SER A 167 3.67 -16.62 12.56
CA SER A 167 2.95 -16.53 11.29
C SER A 167 3.87 -16.17 10.11
N GLY A 168 4.98 -15.47 10.38
CA GLY A 168 5.89 -14.93 9.37
C GLY A 168 5.32 -13.78 8.54
N LYS A 169 4.09 -13.32 8.82
CA LYS A 169 3.38 -12.31 8.01
C LYS A 169 3.65 -10.90 8.50
N SER A 170 4.83 -10.36 8.25
CA SER A 170 5.17 -8.95 8.49
C SER A 170 5.26 -8.16 7.18
N LEU A 171 5.19 -6.83 7.26
CA LEU A 171 5.45 -5.99 6.08
C LEU A 171 6.92 -6.05 5.66
N GLU A 172 7.84 -6.25 6.61
CA GLU A 172 9.26 -6.48 6.29
C GLU A 172 9.44 -7.75 5.45
N ASN A 173 8.85 -8.87 5.85
CA ASN A 173 8.93 -10.11 5.08
C ASN A 173 8.23 -9.98 3.72
N MET A 174 7.15 -9.18 3.65
CA MET A 174 6.52 -8.84 2.38
C MET A 174 7.47 -8.05 1.46
N ALA A 175 8.14 -7.02 1.98
CA ALA A 175 9.12 -6.23 1.22
C ALA A 175 10.28 -7.11 0.74
N ASN A 176 10.81 -7.97 1.62
CA ASN A 176 11.87 -8.93 1.28
C ASN A 176 11.47 -9.86 0.13
N VAL A 177 10.27 -10.42 0.16
CA VAL A 177 9.83 -11.32 -0.91
C VAL A 177 9.50 -10.56 -2.20
N GLN A 178 9.02 -9.31 -2.13
CA GLN A 178 8.86 -8.44 -3.29
C GLN A 178 10.21 -8.18 -3.98
N ILE A 179 11.26 -7.91 -3.21
CA ILE A 179 12.63 -7.75 -3.71
C ILE A 179 13.12 -9.04 -4.38
N GLU A 180 12.91 -10.19 -3.74
CA GLU A 180 13.36 -11.48 -4.25
C GLU A 180 12.68 -11.83 -5.60
N VAL A 181 11.36 -11.64 -5.70
CA VAL A 181 10.61 -11.87 -6.94
C VAL A 181 11.08 -10.94 -8.05
N ALA A 182 11.23 -9.64 -7.77
CA ALA A 182 11.69 -8.68 -8.76
C ALA A 182 13.11 -9.00 -9.27
N ARG A 183 14.04 -9.33 -8.36
CA ARG A 183 15.42 -9.76 -8.72
C ARG A 183 15.41 -11.00 -9.61
N ARG A 184 14.55 -11.97 -9.33
CA ARG A 184 14.42 -13.19 -10.15
C ARG A 184 13.97 -12.90 -11.58
N ASN A 185 13.24 -11.80 -11.79
CA ASN A 185 12.79 -11.32 -13.10
C ASN A 185 13.73 -10.27 -13.71
N ALA A 186 14.89 -10.01 -13.10
CA ALA A 186 15.82 -8.94 -13.50
C ALA A 186 15.18 -7.54 -13.56
N ILE A 187 14.20 -7.29 -12.68
CA ILE A 187 13.48 -6.01 -12.59
C ILE A 187 14.07 -5.16 -11.45
N PRO A 188 14.42 -3.88 -11.70
CA PRO A 188 14.83 -2.95 -10.65
C PRO A 188 13.76 -2.78 -9.55
N VAL A 189 14.25 -2.55 -8.32
CA VAL A 189 13.40 -2.39 -7.14
C VAL A 189 13.72 -1.09 -6.43
N CYS A 190 12.68 -0.31 -6.13
CA CYS A 190 12.70 0.76 -5.15
C CYS A 190 12.34 0.17 -3.78
N ASP A 191 13.35 -0.03 -2.92
CA ASP A 191 13.16 -0.63 -1.60
C ASP A 191 12.76 0.41 -0.55
N LEU A 192 11.47 0.74 -0.50
CA LEU A 192 10.96 1.72 0.46
C LEU A 192 11.06 1.24 1.91
N PHE A 193 10.87 -0.06 2.17
CA PHE A 193 10.92 -0.58 3.54
C PHE A 193 12.26 -0.31 4.21
N HIS A 194 13.36 -0.63 3.53
CA HIS A 194 14.69 -0.58 4.13
C HIS A 194 15.45 0.72 3.86
N THR A 195 15.14 1.45 2.77
CA THR A 195 16.00 2.56 2.30
C THR A 195 15.33 3.92 2.22
N SER A 196 14.00 4.04 2.46
CA SER A 196 13.29 5.32 2.34
C SER A 196 13.60 6.34 3.45
N GLY A 197 14.14 5.87 4.58
CA GLY A 197 14.26 6.68 5.80
C GLY A 197 12.91 6.98 6.48
N ILE A 198 11.83 6.31 6.07
CA ILE A 198 10.53 6.30 6.76
C ILE A 198 10.59 5.21 7.82
N ASN A 199 10.50 5.55 9.09
CA ASN A 199 10.58 4.61 10.22
C ASN A 199 9.98 5.25 11.51
N PRO A 200 9.85 4.49 12.61
CA PRO A 200 9.27 5.00 13.86
C PRO A 200 9.98 6.22 14.47
N HIS A 201 11.25 6.47 14.11
CA HIS A 201 12.00 7.65 14.56
C HIS A 201 11.77 8.88 13.66
N THR A 202 11.17 8.73 12.48
CA THR A 202 10.85 9.81 11.54
C THR A 202 9.34 10.10 11.51
N TRP A 203 8.77 10.31 12.70
CA TRP A 203 7.33 10.42 12.94
C TRP A 203 6.59 11.44 12.06
N ASN A 204 7.26 12.52 11.66
CA ASN A 204 6.72 13.57 10.78
C ASN A 204 6.46 13.11 9.33
N VAL A 205 7.09 12.01 8.90
CA VAL A 205 6.90 11.36 7.60
C VAL A 205 6.29 9.96 7.70
N PHE A 206 6.38 9.33 8.88
CA PHE A 206 5.98 7.94 9.13
C PHE A 206 4.48 7.67 9.01
N SER A 207 3.65 8.67 9.28
CA SER A 207 2.20 8.48 9.45
C SER A 207 1.42 9.68 8.95
N PHE A 208 0.17 9.46 8.57
CA PHE A 208 -0.78 10.55 8.28
C PHE A 208 -1.03 11.37 9.56
N GLU A 209 -1.07 10.69 10.70
CA GLU A 209 -1.16 11.26 12.04
C GLU A 209 -0.10 10.61 12.94
N SER A 210 0.82 11.44 13.46
CA SER A 210 1.99 10.98 14.24
C SER A 210 1.70 10.54 15.65
N ASN A 211 0.52 10.89 16.16
CA ASN A 211 0.10 10.57 17.52
C ASN A 211 -1.04 9.56 17.46
N GLU A 212 -1.21 8.76 18.51
CA GLU A 212 -2.43 7.97 18.68
C GLU A 212 -3.63 8.88 18.46
N THR A 213 -4.60 8.42 17.66
CA THR A 213 -5.77 9.25 17.45
C THR A 213 -6.49 9.43 18.76
N PRO A 214 -6.97 10.64 19.08
CA PRO A 214 -7.91 10.85 20.17
C PRO A 214 -9.12 9.95 19.95
N SER A 215 -9.07 8.76 20.53
CA SER A 215 -10.09 7.76 20.41
C SER A 215 -10.90 7.78 21.69
N PRO A 216 -12.23 7.85 21.61
CA PRO A 216 -13.06 7.70 22.80
C PRO A 216 -12.96 6.26 23.36
N TYR A 217 -12.42 5.31 22.61
CA TYR A 217 -12.26 3.93 23.02
C TYR A 217 -10.89 3.67 23.66
N SER A 218 -10.90 3.03 24.82
CA SER A 218 -9.70 2.57 25.51
C SER A 218 -8.96 1.48 24.70
N PRO A 219 -7.61 1.50 24.67
CA PRO A 219 -6.84 0.41 24.08
C PRO A 219 -6.89 -0.89 24.87
N TYR A 220 -7.33 -0.85 26.13
CA TYR A 220 -7.44 -2.01 27.02
C TYR A 220 -8.90 -2.26 27.42
N ARG A 221 -9.24 -3.52 27.70
CA ARG A 221 -10.54 -3.85 28.28
C ARG A 221 -10.62 -3.28 29.69
N LEU A 222 -11.66 -2.49 29.99
CA LEU A 222 -11.88 -1.92 31.31
C LEU A 222 -12.92 -2.73 32.11
N ASP A 223 -12.84 -2.68 33.43
CA ASP A 223 -13.91 -3.13 34.35
C ASP A 223 -14.95 -2.03 34.62
N GLU A 224 -15.94 -2.34 35.46
CA GLU A 224 -17.02 -1.40 35.86
C GLU A 224 -16.51 -0.15 36.59
N LYS A 225 -15.29 -0.18 37.12
CA LYS A 225 -14.63 0.94 37.80
C LYS A 225 -13.68 1.71 36.87
N GLY A 226 -13.56 1.29 35.62
CA GLY A 226 -12.72 1.92 34.60
C GLY A 226 -11.26 1.51 34.66
N TYR A 227 -10.91 0.43 35.37
CA TYR A 227 -9.55 -0.09 35.45
C TYR A 227 -9.29 -1.15 34.37
N PRO A 228 -8.10 -1.18 33.73
CA PRO A 228 -7.74 -2.24 32.81
C PRO A 228 -7.74 -3.62 33.47
N VAL A 229 -8.43 -4.60 32.86
CA VAL A 229 -8.43 -6.00 33.31
C VAL A 229 -7.27 -6.82 32.70
N SER A 230 -6.54 -6.25 31.74
CA SER A 230 -5.39 -6.84 31.09
C SER A 230 -4.49 -5.75 30.48
N ASP A 231 -3.20 -6.06 30.39
CA ASP A 231 -2.16 -5.33 29.65
C ASP A 231 -2.17 -5.61 28.15
N LYS A 232 -3.02 -6.53 27.67
CA LYS A 232 -3.19 -6.82 26.24
C LYS A 232 -4.18 -5.86 25.63
N ARG A 233 -3.80 -5.28 24.50
CA ARG A 233 -4.68 -4.42 23.72
C ARG A 233 -5.87 -5.22 23.20
N ILE A 234 -7.06 -4.61 23.23
CA ILE A 234 -8.32 -5.28 22.91
C ILE A 234 -8.70 -5.13 21.44
N ARG A 235 -9.15 -6.21 20.81
CA ARG A 235 -9.84 -6.17 19.53
C ARG A 235 -11.34 -5.91 19.77
N TYR A 236 -11.85 -4.77 19.32
CA TYR A 236 -13.27 -4.44 19.39
C TYR A 236 -14.10 -5.24 18.37
N VAL A 237 -15.28 -5.68 18.79
CA VAL A 237 -16.27 -6.42 17.99
C VAL A 237 -17.56 -5.62 17.96
N LYS A 238 -18.09 -5.35 16.75
CA LYS A 238 -19.33 -4.59 16.59
C LYS A 238 -20.50 -5.32 17.28
N GLY A 239 -21.28 -4.60 18.07
CA GLY A 239 -22.41 -5.14 18.82
C GLY A 239 -22.06 -5.68 20.21
N GLU A 240 -20.77 -5.76 20.57
CA GLU A 240 -20.36 -6.05 21.94
C GLU A 240 -20.32 -4.77 22.78
N SER A 241 -20.58 -4.90 24.09
CA SER A 241 -20.54 -3.79 25.03
C SER A 241 -19.23 -3.75 25.81
N TYR A 242 -18.68 -2.54 25.97
CA TYR A 242 -17.40 -2.29 26.65
C TYR A 242 -17.53 -1.14 27.64
N TYR A 243 -16.84 -1.24 28.78
CA TYR A 243 -16.69 -0.12 29.70
C TYR A 243 -15.76 0.94 29.12
N GLN A 244 -16.18 2.20 29.12
CA GLN A 244 -15.44 3.34 28.55
C GLN A 244 -15.54 4.56 29.46
N TRP A 245 -14.53 5.43 29.41
CA TRP A 245 -14.56 6.74 30.07
C TRP A 245 -15.28 7.77 29.19
N ARG A 246 -16.37 8.37 29.70
CA ARG A 246 -17.13 9.46 29.07
C ARG A 246 -17.33 10.58 30.09
N ASP A 247 -16.90 11.79 29.75
CA ASP A 247 -17.16 12.99 30.56
C ASP A 247 -16.91 12.81 32.07
N GLY A 248 -15.78 12.15 32.41
CA GLY A 248 -15.38 11.89 33.80
C GLY A 248 -16.10 10.73 34.50
N LYS A 249 -16.86 9.89 33.78
CA LYS A 249 -17.55 8.71 34.32
C LYS A 249 -17.28 7.45 33.48
N VAL A 250 -17.41 6.28 34.10
CA VAL A 250 -17.35 4.99 33.41
C VAL A 250 -18.75 4.60 32.97
N VAL A 251 -18.92 4.30 31.68
CA VAL A 251 -20.20 3.84 31.10
C VAL A 251 -19.99 2.52 30.38
N LEU A 252 -21.01 1.66 30.40
CA LEU A 252 -21.07 0.48 29.53
C LEU A 252 -21.81 0.86 28.24
N GLU A 253 -21.13 0.80 27.11
CA GLU A 253 -21.71 1.15 25.81
C GLU A 253 -21.44 0.08 24.76
N GLU A 254 -22.38 -0.09 23.82
CA GLU A 254 -22.22 -0.96 22.66
C GLU A 254 -21.27 -0.34 21.64
N TYR A 255 -20.28 -1.12 21.18
CA TYR A 255 -19.43 -0.71 20.08
C TYR A 255 -20.20 -0.75 18.76
N THR A 256 -20.59 0.43 18.27
CA THR A 256 -21.35 0.57 17.02
C THR A 256 -20.51 0.38 15.76
N GLY A 257 -19.17 0.38 15.90
CA GLY A 257 -18.25 0.39 14.77
C GLY A 257 -18.14 1.75 14.07
N ILE A 258 -18.83 2.78 14.54
CA ILE A 258 -18.64 4.13 14.02
C ILE A 258 -17.39 4.70 14.67
N THR A 259 -16.33 4.73 13.87
CA THR A 259 -15.09 5.45 14.18
C THR A 259 -15.03 6.70 13.31
N GLN A 260 -14.01 7.54 13.51
CA GLN A 260 -13.71 8.64 12.58
C GLN A 260 -13.54 8.18 11.11
N TYR A 261 -13.29 6.89 10.89
CA TYR A 261 -13.10 6.29 9.56
C TYR A 261 -14.41 5.81 8.90
N LYS A 262 -15.59 6.08 9.48
CA LYS A 262 -16.93 5.71 8.95
C LYS A 262 -17.14 4.21 8.67
N HIS A 263 -16.21 3.35 9.08
CA HIS A 263 -16.27 1.90 8.97
C HIS A 263 -15.88 1.24 10.31
N PRO A 264 -16.45 0.06 10.62
CA PRO A 264 -16.09 -0.70 11.81
C PRO A 264 -14.63 -1.15 11.74
N ALA A 265 -13.82 -0.54 12.60
CA ALA A 265 -12.41 -0.86 12.76
C ALA A 265 -12.20 -1.64 14.07
N PRO A 266 -11.47 -2.77 14.06
CA PRO A 266 -11.23 -3.55 15.28
C PRO A 266 -10.33 -2.84 16.31
N TYR A 267 -9.54 -1.86 15.88
CA TYR A 267 -8.61 -1.11 16.73
C TYR A 267 -8.84 0.40 16.58
N PRO A 268 -9.99 0.92 17.03
CA PRO A 268 -10.41 2.32 16.80
C PRO A 268 -9.45 3.36 17.37
N TYR A 269 -8.59 2.96 18.30
CA TYR A 269 -7.56 3.78 18.96
C TYR A 269 -6.23 3.86 18.20
N ASN A 270 -6.04 3.06 17.14
CA ASN A 270 -4.84 3.18 16.31
C ASN A 270 -4.97 4.35 15.32
N ALA A 271 -3.92 5.16 15.22
CA ALA A 271 -3.79 6.19 14.19
C ALA A 271 -3.61 5.58 12.80
N ASP A 272 -3.87 6.32 11.73
CA ASP A 272 -3.55 5.86 10.37
C ASP A 272 -2.05 6.03 10.08
N GLN A 273 -1.26 5.00 10.39
CA GLN A 273 0.18 4.96 10.12
C GLN A 273 0.53 4.12 8.88
N VAL A 274 -0.47 3.76 8.07
CA VAL A 274 -0.28 3.16 6.73
C VAL A 274 -0.22 4.26 5.70
N HIS A 275 -1.23 5.14 5.64
CA HIS A 275 -1.14 6.33 4.80
C HIS A 275 -0.15 7.33 5.40
N LYS A 276 0.43 8.16 4.55
CA LYS A 276 1.50 9.08 4.95
C LYS A 276 1.02 10.53 5.05
N SER A 277 1.73 11.32 5.84
CA SER A 277 1.63 12.78 5.79
C SER A 277 2.04 13.28 4.39
N PRO A 278 1.71 14.53 4.03
CA PRO A 278 2.22 15.13 2.79
C PRO A 278 3.75 15.04 2.66
N ALA A 279 4.49 15.19 3.77
CA ALA A 279 5.94 15.06 3.79
C ALA A 279 6.38 13.60 3.56
N GLY A 280 5.65 12.61 4.10
CA GLY A 280 5.93 11.20 3.84
C GLY A 280 5.65 10.79 2.38
N TYR A 281 4.56 11.26 1.78
CA TYR A 281 4.32 11.04 0.35
C TYR A 281 5.39 11.72 -0.52
N ARG A 282 5.86 12.91 -0.14
CA ARG A 282 6.99 13.56 -0.81
C ARG A 282 8.25 12.70 -0.73
N ARG A 283 8.57 12.17 0.45
CA ARG A 283 9.71 11.24 0.62
C ARG A 283 9.59 10.00 -0.26
N ILE A 284 8.40 9.39 -0.34
CA ILE A 284 8.15 8.25 -1.24
C ILE A 284 8.45 8.66 -2.69
N GLY A 285 7.95 9.82 -3.13
CA GLY A 285 8.19 10.31 -4.49
C GLY A 285 9.67 10.59 -4.79
N GLU A 286 10.41 11.19 -3.85
CA GLU A 286 11.85 11.44 -3.96
C GLU A 286 12.64 10.14 -4.12
N VAL A 287 12.33 9.12 -3.30
CA VAL A 287 13.02 7.82 -3.34
C VAL A 287 12.69 7.05 -4.62
N ILE A 288 11.44 7.10 -5.09
CA ILE A 288 11.05 6.50 -6.36
C ILE A 288 11.76 7.21 -7.53
N ALA A 289 11.80 8.53 -7.56
CA ALA A 289 12.50 9.29 -8.59
C ALA A 289 14.00 8.97 -8.62
N GLY A 290 14.65 8.91 -7.44
CA GLY A 290 16.03 8.49 -7.31
C GLY A 290 16.26 7.04 -7.79
N SER A 291 15.31 6.14 -7.52
CA SER A 291 15.37 4.75 -7.99
C SER A 291 15.24 4.64 -9.52
N ILE A 292 14.39 5.44 -10.14
CA ILE A 292 14.26 5.52 -11.61
C ILE A 292 15.59 5.98 -12.22
N ILE A 293 16.18 7.06 -11.71
CA ILE A 293 17.47 7.58 -12.18
C ILE A 293 18.58 6.53 -12.01
N SER A 294 18.66 5.91 -10.83
CA SER A 294 19.68 4.90 -10.52
C SER A 294 19.58 3.66 -11.42
N ALA A 295 18.37 3.19 -11.69
CA ALA A 295 18.14 1.98 -12.47
C ALA A 295 18.32 2.19 -13.99
N TYR A 296 18.01 3.38 -14.49
CA TYR A 296 17.77 3.58 -15.92
C TYR A 296 18.44 4.83 -16.52
N GLY A 297 19.18 5.58 -15.71
CA GLY A 297 19.86 6.82 -16.11
C GLY A 297 19.01 8.08 -15.91
N ASN A 298 19.66 9.24 -15.99
CA ASN A 298 19.03 10.57 -16.09
C ASN A 298 19.28 11.19 -17.46
#